data_AF-A0A2R6KEN3-F1
#
_entry.id   AF-A0A2R6KEN3-F1
#
_cell.length_a   1.000
_cell.length_b   1.000
_cell.length_c   1.000
_cell.angle_alpha   90.00
_cell.angle_beta   90.00
_cell.angle_gamma   90.00
#
_symmetry.space_group_name_H-M   'P 1'
#
loop_
_entity.id
_entity.type
_entity.pdbx_description
1 polymer ?
#
loop_
_entity_poly.entity_id
_entity_poly.type
_entity_poly.pdbx_seq_one_letter_code
_entity_poly.pdbx_strand_id
1 'polypeptide(L)'
;MTAISTSAIAPALPAIRTHFAALNTPNVALLVELLVSITALCTGLASPFTGIIADRLGRRPLLLGSLGLTVIAGSAGAVLNSLWVILFSRALLGVAVAGVVVAATTLLTDYFAGDRRETVLGWQGAIVFFAGGVFLPISGALADIGWRFTFLVYLAPSVLVVLGFFLVDEPAPTNHNPSKKNDESVTEVGIEVFTASEFRERLAQVPLAKLATIFATMFLAQIIYFLLPVRGPFYLRTVAAASATSIGVALAGTLLISGVVALEFDRVSRRIGVVGVVALHFGVMSVGYAIVALAGTYSGIAFGLTVVGVGLGLQLPAFNTWTAASVPDGLRGRALGWLT
;
A
#
# COMPACT_ATOMS: atom_id res chain seq x y z
N MET A 1 6.04 1.03 6.62
CA MET A 1 5.24 -0.10 7.16
C MET A 1 4.31 -0.70 6.12
N THR A 2 3.59 0.08 5.32
CA THR A 2 2.61 -0.40 4.34
C THR A 2 3.12 -1.48 3.36
N ALA A 3 4.27 -1.28 2.70
CA ALA A 3 4.84 -2.30 1.79
C ALA A 3 5.41 -3.52 2.52
N ILE A 4 5.93 -3.33 3.74
CA ILE A 4 6.40 -4.43 4.58
C ILE A 4 5.19 -5.29 4.95
N SER A 5 4.05 -4.68 5.29
CA SER A 5 2.97 -5.43 5.91
C SER A 5 2.23 -6.38 4.99
N THR A 6 2.02 -6.03 3.71
CA THR A 6 1.27 -6.86 2.76
C THR A 6 2.16 -7.87 2.03
N SER A 7 3.44 -7.57 1.81
CA SER A 7 4.30 -8.41 0.96
C SER A 7 5.47 -9.06 1.68
N ALA A 8 5.78 -8.73 2.95
CA ALA A 8 6.96 -9.29 3.62
C ALA A 8 6.93 -10.81 3.74
N ILE A 9 5.76 -11.45 3.84
CA ILE A 9 5.66 -12.91 3.95
C ILE A 9 5.80 -13.63 2.60
N ALA A 10 5.77 -12.89 1.48
CA ALA A 10 5.76 -13.46 0.13
C ALA A 10 6.92 -14.45 -0.11
N PRO A 11 8.17 -14.15 0.30
CA PRO A 11 9.29 -15.09 0.10
C PRO A 11 9.13 -16.41 0.88
N ALA A 12 8.38 -16.41 1.98
CA ALA A 12 8.14 -17.59 2.81
C ALA A 12 6.96 -18.45 2.34
N LEU A 13 6.09 -17.96 1.44
CA LEU A 13 4.88 -18.67 1.01
C LEU A 13 5.14 -20.09 0.50
N PRO A 14 6.17 -20.36 -0.32
CA PRO A 14 6.46 -21.73 -0.74
C PRO A 14 6.75 -22.66 0.45
N ALA A 15 7.54 -22.20 1.43
CA ALA A 15 7.89 -22.98 2.62
C ALA A 15 6.68 -23.22 3.54
N ILE A 16 5.82 -22.19 3.71
CA ILE A 16 4.56 -22.30 4.47
C ILE A 16 3.66 -23.36 3.81
N ARG A 17 3.50 -23.32 2.49
CA ARG A 17 2.70 -24.31 1.74
C ARG A 17 3.24 -25.72 1.93
N THR A 18 4.54 -25.93 1.79
CA THR A 18 5.14 -27.25 1.99
C THR A 18 4.91 -27.77 3.40
N HIS A 19 5.07 -26.93 4.43
CA HIS A 19 4.86 -27.32 5.82
C HIS A 19 3.42 -27.76 6.11
N PHE A 20 2.43 -26.95 5.74
CA PHE A 20 1.03 -27.27 6.01
C PHE A 20 0.46 -28.37 5.08
N ALA A 21 1.02 -28.53 3.89
CA ALA A 21 0.71 -29.68 3.03
C ALA A 21 1.17 -31.00 3.67
N ALA A 22 2.35 -31.02 4.30
CA ALA A 22 2.83 -32.20 5.04
C ALA A 22 1.95 -32.55 6.26
N LEU A 23 1.22 -31.57 6.79
CA LEU A 23 0.23 -31.75 7.86
C LEU A 23 -1.17 -32.14 7.34
N ASN A 24 -1.31 -32.46 6.04
CA ASN A 24 -2.58 -32.82 5.39
C ASN A 24 -3.70 -31.78 5.60
N THR A 25 -3.35 -30.49 5.68
CA THR A 25 -4.34 -29.42 5.83
C THR A 25 -5.18 -29.33 4.53
N PRO A 26 -6.52 -29.28 4.60
CA PRO A 26 -7.33 -29.13 3.39
C PRO A 26 -7.13 -27.75 2.76
N ASN A 27 -7.17 -27.67 1.42
CA ASN A 27 -7.12 -26.42 0.66
C ASN A 27 -5.86 -25.54 0.90
N VAL A 28 -4.70 -26.13 1.28
CA VAL A 28 -3.47 -25.36 1.60
C VAL A 28 -3.08 -24.36 0.50
N ALA A 29 -3.18 -24.76 -0.77
CA ALA A 29 -2.81 -23.88 -1.88
C ALA A 29 -3.59 -22.56 -1.85
N LEU A 30 -4.91 -22.64 -1.71
CA LEU A 30 -5.78 -21.48 -1.61
C LEU A 30 -5.50 -20.68 -0.32
N LEU A 31 -5.37 -21.36 0.81
CA LEU A 31 -5.17 -20.70 2.11
C LEU A 31 -3.85 -19.93 2.19
N VAL A 32 -2.78 -20.46 1.62
CA VAL A 32 -1.47 -19.78 1.59
C VAL A 32 -1.50 -18.57 0.66
N GLU A 33 -2.13 -18.69 -0.53
CA GLU A 33 -2.31 -17.54 -1.43
C GLU A 33 -3.18 -16.44 -0.78
N LEU A 34 -4.19 -16.84 0.01
CA LEU A 34 -5.03 -15.91 0.77
C LEU A 34 -4.26 -15.16 1.87
N LEU A 35 -3.13 -15.63 2.38
CA LEU A 35 -2.38 -14.92 3.42
C LEU A 35 -1.97 -13.50 3.00
N VAL A 36 -1.60 -13.32 1.73
CA VAL A 36 -1.25 -12.02 1.16
C VAL A 36 -2.52 -11.27 0.76
N SER A 37 -3.42 -11.92 0.02
CA SER A 37 -4.61 -11.27 -0.54
C SER A 37 -5.60 -10.81 0.52
N ILE A 38 -5.79 -11.56 1.62
CA ILE A 38 -6.71 -11.17 2.69
C ILE A 38 -6.23 -9.91 3.42
N THR A 39 -4.91 -9.75 3.57
CA THR A 39 -4.32 -8.55 4.18
C THR A 39 -4.66 -7.32 3.33
N ALA A 40 -4.49 -7.42 2.01
CA ALA A 40 -4.82 -6.35 1.08
C ALA A 40 -6.33 -6.05 1.06
N LEU A 41 -7.17 -7.09 0.99
CA LEU A 41 -8.62 -6.95 1.00
C LEU A 41 -9.12 -6.28 2.28
N CYS A 42 -8.67 -6.74 3.45
CA CYS A 42 -9.01 -6.13 4.73
C CYS A 42 -8.47 -4.72 4.86
N THR A 43 -7.30 -4.40 4.28
CA THR A 43 -6.78 -3.03 4.27
C THR A 43 -7.73 -2.10 3.53
N GLY A 44 -8.07 -2.42 2.27
CA GLY A 44 -8.97 -1.58 1.47
C GLY A 44 -10.38 -1.47 2.07
N LEU A 45 -10.93 -2.57 2.59
CA LEU A 45 -12.24 -2.56 3.25
C LEU A 45 -12.23 -1.75 4.56
N ALA A 46 -11.12 -1.74 5.31
CA ALA A 46 -11.00 -1.02 6.57
C ALA A 46 -10.63 0.47 6.40
N SER A 47 -10.05 0.87 5.27
CA SER A 47 -9.68 2.27 4.95
C SER A 47 -10.79 3.30 5.29
N PRO A 48 -12.04 3.17 4.79
CA PRO A 48 -13.08 4.16 5.10
C PRO A 48 -13.47 4.19 6.58
N PHE A 49 -13.51 3.04 7.25
CA PHE A 49 -13.87 2.97 8.67
C PHE A 49 -12.79 3.57 9.55
N THR A 50 -11.51 3.33 9.23
CA THR A 50 -10.39 3.89 9.97
C THR A 50 -10.30 5.42 9.84
N GLY A 51 -10.76 6.00 8.73
CA GLY A 51 -10.98 7.45 8.60
C GLY A 51 -11.98 8.00 9.61
N ILE A 52 -13.16 7.38 9.71
CA ILE A 52 -14.19 7.79 10.69
C ILE A 52 -13.69 7.65 12.13
N ILE A 53 -12.91 6.61 12.40
CA ILE A 53 -12.28 6.38 13.71
C ILE A 53 -11.23 7.47 13.99
N ALA A 54 -10.42 7.87 13.01
CA ALA A 54 -9.43 8.94 13.15
C ALA A 54 -10.08 10.27 13.54
N ASP A 55 -11.22 10.59 12.91
CA ASP A 55 -11.96 11.82 13.18
C ASP A 55 -12.59 11.85 14.58
N ARG A 56 -12.88 10.68 15.17
CA ARG A 56 -13.53 10.56 16.49
C ARG A 56 -12.55 10.40 17.65
N LEU A 57 -11.54 9.54 17.49
CA LEU A 57 -10.57 9.18 18.53
C LEU A 57 -9.34 10.09 18.55
N GLY A 58 -9.17 10.91 17.52
CA GLY A 58 -7.92 11.63 17.30
C GLY A 58 -6.92 10.80 16.51
N ARG A 59 -5.95 11.49 15.91
CA ARG A 59 -5.03 10.91 14.94
C ARG A 59 -3.88 10.18 15.63
N ARG A 60 -3.42 10.67 16.78
CA ARG A 60 -2.33 10.08 17.56
C ARG A 60 -2.72 8.75 18.21
N PRO A 61 -3.87 8.63 18.91
CA PRO A 61 -4.29 7.36 19.50
C PRO A 61 -4.54 6.28 18.44
N LEU A 62 -5.11 6.66 17.29
CA LEU A 62 -5.27 5.74 16.17
C LEU A 62 -3.92 5.23 15.65
N LEU A 63 -2.96 6.13 15.39
CA LEU A 63 -1.64 5.75 14.90
C LEU A 63 -0.95 4.75 15.85
N LEU A 64 -0.89 5.08 17.15
CA LEU A 64 -0.23 4.23 18.15
C LEU A 64 -0.93 2.88 18.33
N GLY A 65 -2.27 2.88 18.40
CA GLY A 65 -3.07 1.66 18.49
C GLY A 65 -2.89 0.76 17.26
N SER A 66 -2.91 1.34 16.06
CA SER A 66 -2.72 0.62 14.81
C SER A 66 -1.29 0.10 14.63
N LEU A 67 -0.27 0.84 15.08
CA LEU A 67 1.11 0.35 15.11
C LEU A 67 1.28 -0.81 16.10
N GLY A 68 0.72 -0.71 17.30
CA GLY A 68 0.73 -1.81 18.29
C GLY A 68 0.02 -3.05 17.75
N LEU A 69 -1.14 -2.88 17.11
CA LEU A 69 -1.86 -3.97 16.46
C LEU A 69 -1.07 -4.58 15.29
N THR A 70 -0.35 -3.76 14.52
CA THR A 70 0.54 -4.23 13.44
C THR A 70 1.63 -5.14 13.97
N VAL A 71 2.25 -4.78 15.10
CA VAL A 71 3.28 -5.60 15.76
C VAL A 71 2.68 -6.93 16.19
N ILE A 72 1.59 -6.90 16.97
CA ILE A 72 0.96 -8.11 17.53
C ILE A 72 0.43 -9.02 16.42
N ALA A 73 -0.42 -8.48 15.53
CA ALA A 73 -1.05 -9.25 14.47
C ALA A 73 -0.05 -9.70 13.42
N GLY A 74 0.99 -8.91 13.12
CA GLY A 74 2.06 -9.25 12.17
C GLY A 74 2.98 -10.35 12.69
N SER A 75 3.45 -10.25 13.94
CA SER A 75 4.39 -11.21 14.52
C SER A 75 3.74 -12.50 15.02
N ALA A 76 2.40 -12.54 15.18
CA ALA A 76 1.67 -13.72 15.67
C ALA A 76 2.01 -15.01 14.89
N GLY A 77 2.23 -14.91 13.57
CA GLY A 77 2.59 -16.06 12.73
C GLY A 77 3.87 -16.80 13.16
N ALA A 78 4.74 -16.16 13.96
CA ALA A 78 5.96 -16.79 14.48
C ALA A 78 5.67 -17.91 15.49
N VAL A 79 4.52 -17.85 16.19
CA VAL A 79 4.15 -18.80 17.26
C VAL A 79 2.91 -19.63 16.93
N LEU A 80 2.14 -19.23 15.94
CA LEU A 80 0.90 -19.92 15.55
C LEU A 80 1.17 -21.23 14.80
N ASN A 81 0.38 -22.25 15.12
CA ASN A 81 0.49 -23.59 14.54
C ASN A 81 -0.66 -23.96 13.59
N SER A 82 -1.67 -23.10 13.44
CA SER A 82 -2.82 -23.33 12.57
C SER A 82 -2.86 -22.29 11.46
N LEU A 83 -2.95 -22.76 10.21
CA LEU A 83 -3.01 -21.89 9.03
C LEU A 83 -4.23 -20.95 9.07
N TRP A 84 -5.36 -21.41 9.61
CA TRP A 84 -6.56 -20.59 9.79
C TRP A 84 -6.35 -19.44 10.79
N VAL A 85 -5.63 -19.70 11.88
CA VAL A 85 -5.32 -18.66 12.87
C VAL A 85 -4.29 -17.68 12.32
N ILE A 86 -3.33 -18.16 11.52
CA ILE A 86 -2.42 -17.27 10.78
C ILE A 86 -3.23 -16.41 9.81
N LEU A 87 -4.18 -16.97 9.06
CA LEU A 87 -5.04 -16.22 8.16
C LEU A 87 -5.87 -15.14 8.88
N PHE A 88 -6.43 -15.46 10.06
CA PHE A 88 -7.11 -14.47 10.90
C PHE A 88 -6.16 -13.34 11.34
N SER A 89 -4.94 -13.67 11.76
CA SER A 89 -3.94 -12.65 12.10
C SER A 89 -3.58 -11.75 10.91
N ARG A 90 -3.67 -12.26 9.68
CA ARG A 90 -3.47 -11.49 8.43
C ARG A 90 -4.62 -10.55 8.14
N ALA A 91 -5.86 -10.98 8.36
CA ALA A 91 -7.02 -10.10 8.28
C ALA A 91 -6.89 -8.94 9.28
N LEU A 92 -6.54 -9.24 10.53
CA LEU A 92 -6.34 -8.24 11.58
C LEU A 92 -5.18 -7.28 11.27
N LEU A 93 -4.08 -7.79 10.71
CA LEU A 93 -2.97 -6.99 10.22
C LEU A 93 -3.43 -6.02 9.12
N GLY A 94 -4.30 -6.45 8.20
CA GLY A 94 -4.86 -5.55 7.18
C GLY A 94 -5.61 -4.36 7.78
N VAL A 95 -6.46 -4.61 8.79
CA VAL A 95 -7.15 -3.54 9.53
C VAL A 95 -6.16 -2.58 10.20
N ALA A 96 -5.11 -3.14 10.83
CA ALA A 96 -4.07 -2.35 11.47
C ALA A 96 -3.33 -1.46 10.46
N VAL A 97 -2.98 -2.00 9.29
CA VAL A 97 -2.28 -1.26 8.23
C VAL A 97 -3.14 -0.12 7.71
N ALA A 98 -4.45 -0.33 7.51
CA ALA A 98 -5.36 0.73 7.11
C ALA A 98 -5.32 1.91 8.11
N GLY A 99 -5.40 1.62 9.40
CA GLY A 99 -5.32 2.64 10.44
C GLY A 99 -3.98 3.38 10.47
N VAL A 100 -2.85 2.68 10.29
CA VAL A 100 -1.53 3.33 10.17
C VAL A 100 -1.47 4.25 8.96
N VAL A 101 -1.93 3.79 7.79
CA VAL A 101 -1.89 4.59 6.54
C VAL A 101 -2.74 5.84 6.67
N VAL A 102 -3.98 5.69 7.14
CA VAL A 102 -4.89 6.82 7.33
C VAL A 102 -4.31 7.79 8.36
N ALA A 103 -4.00 7.34 9.58
CA ALA A 103 -3.53 8.22 10.64
C ALA A 103 -2.23 8.95 10.28
N ALA A 104 -1.25 8.26 9.68
CA ALA A 104 0.02 8.85 9.28
C ALA A 104 -0.16 9.89 8.16
N THR A 105 -0.93 9.54 7.11
CA THR A 105 -1.18 10.47 6.00
C THR A 105 -1.90 11.71 6.50
N THR A 106 -2.94 11.51 7.30
CA THR A 106 -3.78 12.55 7.88
C THR A 106 -2.91 13.46 8.79
N LEU A 107 -2.08 12.92 9.69
CA LEU A 107 -1.12 13.72 10.48
C LEU A 107 -0.17 14.56 9.62
N LEU A 108 0.43 13.97 8.57
CA LEU A 108 1.32 14.70 7.66
C LEU A 108 0.60 15.87 6.98
N THR A 109 -0.68 15.70 6.62
CA THR A 109 -1.47 16.77 6.00
C THR A 109 -1.91 17.87 6.96
N ASP A 110 -1.91 17.62 8.27
CA ASP A 110 -2.15 18.66 9.28
C ASP A 110 -0.88 19.44 9.62
N TYR A 111 0.26 18.76 9.68
CA TYR A 111 1.53 19.38 10.04
C TYR A 111 2.12 20.25 8.93
N PHE A 112 1.82 19.94 7.66
CA PHE A 112 2.42 20.61 6.51
C PHE A 112 1.34 21.17 5.58
N ALA A 113 1.58 22.36 5.04
CA ALA A 113 0.72 23.05 4.07
C ALA A 113 1.49 23.40 2.79
N GLY A 114 0.76 23.64 1.69
CA GLY A 114 1.31 24.01 0.38
C GLY A 114 2.30 22.99 -0.17
N ASP A 115 3.31 23.47 -0.92
CA ASP A 115 4.33 22.65 -1.60
C ASP A 115 5.09 21.70 -0.65
N ARG A 116 5.24 22.09 0.63
CA ARG A 116 5.88 21.25 1.65
C ARG A 116 5.06 19.99 1.93
N ARG A 117 3.73 20.07 1.92
CA ARG A 117 2.84 18.91 2.11
C ARG A 117 3.04 17.89 0.98
N GLU A 118 3.06 18.36 -0.26
CA GLU A 118 3.24 17.50 -1.43
C GLU A 118 4.61 16.81 -1.40
N THR A 119 5.65 17.56 -1.04
CA THR A 119 7.01 17.01 -0.86
C THR A 119 7.06 15.90 0.19
N VAL A 120 6.46 16.13 1.36
CA VAL A 120 6.47 15.16 2.47
C VAL A 120 5.63 13.91 2.15
N LEU A 121 4.48 14.07 1.48
CA LEU A 121 3.69 12.94 0.99
C LEU A 121 4.45 12.15 -0.09
N GLY A 122 5.23 12.83 -0.94
CA GLY A 122 6.16 12.19 -1.89
C GLY A 122 7.20 11.33 -1.18
N TRP A 123 7.84 11.86 -0.12
CA TRP A 123 8.77 11.10 0.72
C TRP A 123 8.12 9.89 1.39
N GLN A 124 6.90 10.03 1.90
CA GLN A 124 6.13 8.90 2.46
C GLN A 124 6.00 7.76 1.43
N GLY A 125 5.66 8.09 0.18
CA GLY A 125 5.57 7.11 -0.91
C GLY A 125 6.92 6.44 -1.23
N ALA A 126 8.00 7.23 -1.35
CA ALA A 126 9.35 6.71 -1.59
C ALA A 126 9.80 5.75 -0.46
N ILE A 127 9.63 6.15 0.80
CA ILE A 127 9.99 5.33 1.97
C ILE A 127 9.27 3.98 1.95
N VAL A 128 8.02 3.91 1.48
CA VAL A 128 7.28 2.66 1.34
C VAL A 128 7.99 1.70 0.39
N PHE A 129 8.41 2.15 -0.79
CA PHE A 129 9.15 1.31 -1.76
C PHE A 129 10.52 0.87 -1.24
N PHE A 130 11.31 1.80 -0.69
CA PHE A 130 12.63 1.49 -0.13
C PHE A 130 12.53 0.52 1.05
N ALA A 131 11.55 0.71 1.94
CA ALA A 131 11.29 -0.23 3.02
C ALA A 131 10.99 -1.62 2.48
N GLY A 132 10.12 -1.76 1.47
CA GLY A 132 9.89 -3.05 0.82
C GLY A 132 11.17 -3.67 0.25
N GLY A 133 12.01 -2.86 -0.41
CA GLY A 133 13.31 -3.27 -0.95
C GLY A 133 14.30 -3.80 0.09
N VAL A 134 14.28 -3.24 1.31
CA VAL A 134 15.16 -3.68 2.41
C VAL A 134 14.57 -4.86 3.19
N PHE A 135 13.27 -4.85 3.47
CA PHE A 135 12.66 -5.86 4.34
C PHE A 135 12.32 -7.17 3.62
N LEU A 136 12.10 -7.18 2.30
CA LEU A 136 11.85 -8.42 1.55
C LEU A 136 13.04 -9.39 1.56
N PRO A 137 14.29 -8.98 1.31
CA PRO A 137 15.45 -9.86 1.38
C PRO A 137 15.70 -10.34 2.82
N ILE A 138 15.54 -9.46 3.82
CA ILE A 138 15.64 -9.82 5.25
C ILE A 138 14.60 -10.90 5.60
N SER A 139 13.36 -10.70 5.17
CA SER A 139 12.30 -11.67 5.38
C SER A 139 12.59 -13.01 4.72
N GLY A 140 13.13 -12.99 3.49
CA GLY A 140 13.60 -14.17 2.78
C GLY A 140 14.72 -14.90 3.51
N ALA A 141 15.71 -14.17 4.01
CA ALA A 141 16.82 -14.73 4.79
C ALA A 141 16.32 -15.39 6.09
N LEU A 142 15.40 -14.75 6.80
CA LEU A 142 14.76 -15.34 7.97
C LEU A 142 13.96 -16.59 7.60
N ALA A 143 13.24 -16.58 6.48
CA ALA A 143 12.47 -17.72 6.01
C ALA A 143 13.33 -18.93 5.60
N ASP A 144 14.55 -18.69 5.09
CA ASP A 144 15.53 -19.75 4.80
C ASP A 144 16.03 -20.44 6.09
N ILE A 145 16.15 -19.71 7.20
CA ILE A 145 16.43 -20.29 8.54
C ILE A 145 15.21 -21.09 9.03
N GLY A 146 14.02 -20.53 8.83
CA GLY A 146 12.76 -21.18 9.13
C GLY A 146 11.57 -20.29 8.82
N TRP A 147 10.54 -20.84 8.18
CA TRP A 147 9.40 -20.06 7.68
C TRP A 147 8.74 -19.17 8.74
N ARG A 148 8.75 -19.58 10.01
CA ARG A 148 8.20 -18.79 11.14
C ARG A 148 8.96 -17.49 11.39
N PHE A 149 10.27 -17.46 11.12
CA PHE A 149 11.09 -16.28 11.39
C PHE A 149 10.78 -15.11 10.45
N THR A 150 10.15 -15.37 9.30
CA THR A 150 9.63 -14.31 8.40
C THR A 150 8.73 -13.33 9.16
N PHE A 151 7.97 -13.78 10.16
CA PHE A 151 7.04 -12.94 10.92
C PHE A 151 7.75 -12.00 11.90
N LEU A 152 9.05 -12.20 12.18
CA LEU A 152 9.81 -11.31 13.06
C LEU A 152 10.09 -9.95 12.44
N VAL A 153 10.02 -9.81 11.11
CA VAL A 153 10.14 -8.50 10.44
C VAL A 153 9.05 -7.51 10.89
N TYR A 154 7.91 -8.02 11.37
CA TYR A 154 6.82 -7.21 11.91
C TYR A 154 7.09 -6.67 13.32
N LEU A 155 8.21 -7.06 13.96
CA LEU A 155 8.67 -6.43 15.19
C LEU A 155 9.38 -5.10 14.93
N ALA A 156 9.87 -4.82 13.71
CA ALA A 156 10.52 -3.55 13.37
C ALA A 156 9.67 -2.30 13.73
N PRO A 157 8.35 -2.26 13.47
CA PRO A 157 7.51 -1.14 13.91
C PRO A 157 7.42 -0.93 15.42
N SER A 158 7.83 -1.88 16.27
CA SER A 158 7.85 -1.66 17.74
C SER A 158 8.73 -0.46 18.12
N VAL A 159 9.85 -0.25 17.42
CA VAL A 159 10.70 0.94 17.59
C VAL A 159 9.93 2.21 17.26
N LEU A 160 9.10 2.18 16.21
CA LEU A 160 8.26 3.33 15.83
C LEU A 160 7.11 3.56 16.82
N VAL A 161 6.59 2.52 17.48
CA VAL A 161 5.61 2.69 18.57
C VAL A 161 6.24 3.48 19.71
N VAL A 162 7.45 3.10 20.13
CA VAL A 162 8.19 3.77 21.20
C VAL A 162 8.50 5.21 20.81
N LEU A 163 9.09 5.42 19.63
CA LEU A 163 9.40 6.76 19.12
C LEU A 163 8.13 7.62 18.95
N GLY A 164 7.08 7.05 18.39
CA GLY A 164 5.81 7.74 18.18
C GLY A 164 5.14 8.15 19.49
N PHE A 165 5.26 7.34 20.53
CA PHE A 165 4.76 7.68 21.86
C PHE A 165 5.41 8.95 22.43
N PHE A 166 6.72 9.11 22.23
CA PHE A 166 7.49 10.25 22.75
C PHE A 166 7.54 11.47 21.82
N LEU A 167 7.48 11.28 20.50
CA LEU A 167 7.77 12.34 19.51
C LEU A 167 6.55 12.82 18.74
N VAL A 168 5.47 12.05 18.68
CA VAL A 168 4.25 12.48 17.98
C VAL A 168 3.38 13.21 18.97
N ASP A 169 3.32 14.53 18.85
CA ASP A 169 2.32 15.33 19.52
C ASP A 169 0.97 15.20 18.78
N GLU A 170 -0.12 15.39 19.52
CA GLU A 170 -1.43 15.54 18.91
C GLU A 170 -1.51 16.97 18.38
N PRO A 171 -1.70 17.21 17.07
CA PRO A 171 -1.99 18.54 16.59
C PRO A 171 -3.20 19.07 17.38
N ALA A 172 -3.13 20.33 17.83
CA ALA A 172 -4.26 20.97 18.50
C ALA A 172 -5.51 20.72 17.64
N PRO A 173 -6.66 20.31 18.24
CA PRO A 173 -7.84 19.97 17.47
C PRO A 173 -8.19 21.17 16.59
N THR A 174 -7.91 21.06 15.29
CA THR A 174 -8.52 21.94 14.33
C THR A 174 -9.99 21.60 14.41
N ASN A 175 -10.74 22.38 15.18
CA ASN A 175 -12.19 22.40 15.20
C ASN A 175 -12.65 22.71 13.77
N HIS A 176 -12.63 21.71 12.90
CA HIS A 176 -13.42 21.69 11.69
C HIS A 176 -14.84 21.29 12.10
N ASN A 177 -15.41 22.09 13.01
CA ASN A 177 -16.82 22.05 13.33
C ASN A 177 -17.49 22.93 12.27
N PRO A 178 -18.24 22.38 11.29
CA PRO A 178 -18.79 23.18 10.21
C PRO A 178 -19.91 24.13 10.66
N SER A 179 -20.24 24.19 11.96
CA SER A 179 -21.53 24.71 12.41
C SER A 179 -21.52 25.93 13.34
N LYS A 180 -20.38 26.49 13.76
CA LYS A 180 -20.41 27.71 14.62
C LYS A 180 -19.17 28.58 14.42
N LYS A 181 -19.31 29.63 13.61
CA LYS A 181 -18.45 30.82 13.67
C LYS A 181 -19.35 32.05 13.67
N ASN A 182 -19.65 32.57 14.86
CA ASN A 182 -20.01 33.97 15.03
C ASN A 182 -18.72 34.70 15.46
N ASP A 183 -18.51 35.85 14.83
CA ASP A 183 -17.58 36.94 15.07
C ASP A 183 -16.05 36.77 14.88
N GLU A 184 -15.64 37.42 13.79
CA GLU A 184 -14.62 38.46 13.64
C GLU A 184 -13.12 38.10 13.61
N SER A 185 -12.56 38.40 12.42
CA SER A 185 -11.17 38.77 12.12
C SER A 185 -10.10 37.68 12.12
N VAL A 186 -10.12 36.80 11.11
CA VAL A 186 -8.88 36.19 10.59
C VAL A 186 -8.93 36.20 9.06
N THR A 187 -7.94 36.88 8.50
CA THR A 187 -7.57 37.04 7.09
C THR A 187 -7.57 35.71 6.31
N GLU A 188 -8.04 35.82 5.07
CA GLU A 188 -8.28 34.82 4.04
C GLU A 188 -7.21 33.74 3.87
N VAL A 189 -7.53 32.51 4.28
CA VAL A 189 -7.23 31.31 3.48
C VAL A 189 -8.56 30.59 3.34
N GLY A 190 -9.16 30.72 2.16
CA GLY A 190 -10.52 30.26 1.87
C GLY A 190 -10.66 28.76 2.02
N ILE A 191 -11.15 28.31 3.18
CA ILE A 191 -11.95 27.09 3.24
C ILE A 191 -13.28 27.49 2.58
N GLU A 192 -13.45 27.19 1.29
CA GLU A 192 -14.75 27.30 0.63
C GLU A 192 -15.73 26.38 1.38
N VAL A 193 -16.45 26.94 2.35
CA VAL A 193 -17.57 26.25 2.99
C VAL A 193 -18.70 26.26 1.98
N PHE A 194 -18.79 25.20 1.18
CA PHE A 194 -19.84 25.07 0.18
C PHE A 194 -21.20 25.06 0.86
N THR A 195 -22.11 25.89 0.35
CA THR A 195 -23.53 25.69 0.61
C THR A 195 -23.98 24.33 0.07
N ALA A 196 -25.03 23.75 0.65
CA ALA A 196 -25.57 22.46 0.21
C ALA A 196 -25.96 22.46 -1.28
N SER A 197 -26.35 23.62 -1.82
CA SER A 197 -26.62 23.86 -3.25
C SER A 197 -25.36 23.80 -4.10
N GLU A 198 -24.30 24.52 -3.73
CA GLU A 198 -23.02 24.52 -4.47
C GLU A 198 -22.36 23.14 -4.45
N PHE A 199 -22.46 22.43 -3.32
CA PHE A 199 -21.98 21.06 -3.20
C PHE A 199 -22.73 20.12 -4.15
N ARG A 200 -24.07 20.21 -4.20
CA ARG A 200 -24.90 19.40 -5.10
C ARG A 200 -24.61 19.71 -6.56
N GLU A 201 -24.38 20.97 -6.89
CA GLU A 201 -24.02 21.43 -8.24
C GLU A 201 -22.64 20.89 -8.66
N ARG A 202 -21.62 21.00 -7.81
CA ARG A 202 -20.28 20.42 -8.09
C ARG A 202 -20.32 18.91 -8.21
N LEU A 203 -21.17 18.22 -7.42
CA LEU A 203 -21.39 16.78 -7.54
C LEU A 203 -22.03 16.39 -8.88
N ALA A 204 -22.98 17.20 -9.37
CA ALA A 204 -23.61 16.97 -10.66
C ALA A 204 -22.62 17.15 -11.83
N GLN A 205 -21.56 17.94 -11.65
CA GLN A 205 -20.48 18.13 -12.62
C GLN A 205 -19.43 17.01 -12.60
N VAL A 206 -19.50 16.07 -11.65
CA VAL A 206 -18.56 14.95 -11.60
C VAL A 206 -18.85 14.00 -12.77
N PRO A 207 -17.86 13.71 -13.63
CA PRO A 207 -18.05 12.78 -14.73
C PRO A 207 -18.02 11.34 -14.21
N LEU A 208 -19.14 10.85 -13.66
CA LEU A 208 -19.24 9.53 -13.02
C LEU A 208 -18.75 8.40 -13.94
N ALA A 209 -19.08 8.44 -15.24
CA ALA A 209 -18.60 7.44 -16.20
C ALA A 209 -17.07 7.43 -16.32
N LYS A 210 -16.43 8.61 -16.30
CA LYS A 210 -14.97 8.75 -16.35
C LYS A 210 -14.32 8.30 -15.03
N LEU A 211 -14.92 8.61 -13.88
CA LEU A 211 -14.43 8.08 -12.60
C LEU A 211 -14.58 6.56 -12.52
N ALA A 212 -15.68 6.00 -13.01
CA ALA A 212 -15.90 4.56 -13.05
C ALA A 212 -14.83 3.86 -13.92
N THR A 213 -14.44 4.44 -15.06
CA THR A 213 -13.34 3.88 -15.87
C THR A 213 -11.98 3.99 -15.19
N ILE A 214 -11.71 5.09 -14.48
CA ILE A 214 -10.48 5.24 -13.69
C ILE A 214 -10.42 4.19 -12.58
N PHE A 215 -11.51 3.98 -11.84
CA PHE A 215 -11.56 2.98 -10.78
C PHE A 215 -11.50 1.55 -11.31
N ALA A 216 -12.17 1.25 -12.42
CA ALA A 216 -12.09 -0.07 -13.06
C ALA A 216 -10.66 -0.38 -13.55
N THR A 217 -10.01 0.59 -14.19
CA THR A 217 -8.61 0.42 -14.64
C THR A 217 -7.64 0.32 -13.47
N MET A 218 -7.82 1.09 -12.41
CA MET A 218 -7.03 0.96 -11.18
C MET A 218 -7.24 -0.40 -10.51
N PHE A 219 -8.48 -0.88 -10.42
CA PHE A 219 -8.81 -2.18 -9.86
C PHE A 219 -8.13 -3.32 -10.64
N LEU A 220 -8.14 -3.23 -11.97
CA LEU A 220 -7.40 -4.15 -12.84
C LEU A 220 -5.88 -4.08 -12.58
N ALA A 221 -5.32 -2.87 -12.47
CA ALA A 221 -3.92 -2.69 -12.14
C ALA A 221 -3.55 -3.31 -10.77
N GLN A 222 -4.44 -3.20 -9.78
CA GLN A 222 -4.25 -3.83 -8.46
C GLN A 222 -4.29 -5.36 -8.55
N ILE A 223 -5.22 -5.96 -9.31
CA ILE A 223 -5.23 -7.41 -9.53
C ILE A 223 -3.90 -7.87 -10.13
N ILE A 224 -3.44 -7.19 -11.18
CA ILE A 224 -2.18 -7.52 -11.86
C ILE A 224 -1.01 -7.37 -10.90
N TYR A 225 -0.94 -6.28 -10.13
CA TYR A 225 0.08 -6.07 -9.11
C TYR A 225 0.11 -7.22 -8.08
N PHE A 226 -1.05 -7.65 -7.56
CA PHE A 226 -1.12 -8.70 -6.55
C PHE A 226 -0.79 -10.11 -7.07
N LEU A 227 -0.83 -10.35 -8.39
CA LEU A 227 -0.30 -11.59 -8.96
C LEU A 227 1.18 -11.77 -8.62
N LEU A 228 1.94 -10.69 -8.55
CA LEU A 228 3.38 -10.75 -8.30
C LEU A 228 3.72 -11.32 -6.90
N PRO A 229 3.32 -10.72 -5.77
CA PRO A 229 3.66 -11.24 -4.45
C PRO A 229 2.94 -12.56 -4.13
N VAL A 230 1.81 -12.87 -4.78
CA VAL A 230 1.05 -14.12 -4.53
C VAL A 230 1.62 -15.29 -5.34
N ARG A 231 1.85 -15.13 -6.64
CA ARG A 231 2.27 -16.23 -7.55
C ARG A 231 3.77 -16.23 -7.83
N GLY A 232 4.42 -15.06 -7.83
CA GLY A 232 5.84 -14.90 -8.11
C GLY A 232 6.75 -15.78 -7.26
N PRO A 233 6.57 -15.87 -5.92
CA PRO A 233 7.37 -16.76 -5.08
C PRO A 233 7.29 -18.23 -5.49
N PHE A 234 6.10 -18.72 -5.83
CA PHE A 234 5.91 -20.10 -6.27
C PHE A 234 6.58 -20.34 -7.63
N TYR A 235 6.44 -19.40 -8.57
CA TYR A 235 7.04 -19.51 -9.90
C TYR A 235 8.57 -19.54 -9.84
N LEU A 236 9.18 -18.63 -9.08
CA LEU A 236 10.62 -18.61 -8.83
C LEU A 236 11.11 -19.90 -8.17
N ARG A 237 10.33 -20.43 -7.21
CA ARG A 237 10.67 -21.71 -6.55
C ARG A 237 10.59 -22.89 -7.51
N THR A 238 9.58 -22.95 -8.38
CA THR A 238 9.38 -24.09 -9.28
C THR A 238 10.31 -24.09 -10.48
N VAL A 239 10.56 -22.93 -11.09
CA VAL A 239 11.35 -22.83 -12.33
C VAL A 239 12.84 -22.75 -12.04
N ALA A 240 13.23 -22.03 -10.98
CA ALA A 240 14.63 -21.72 -10.71
C ALA A 240 15.16 -22.30 -9.38
N ALA A 241 14.38 -23.17 -8.71
CA ALA A 241 14.72 -23.71 -7.39
C ALA A 241 15.13 -22.64 -6.36
N ALA A 242 14.55 -21.44 -6.50
CA ALA A 242 14.94 -20.25 -5.73
C ALA A 242 14.80 -20.47 -4.20
N SER A 243 15.81 -20.02 -3.45
CA SER A 243 15.71 -19.88 -1.99
C SER A 243 14.78 -18.73 -1.61
N ALA A 244 14.29 -18.69 -0.37
CA ALA A 244 13.44 -17.59 0.07
C ALA A 244 14.20 -16.25 0.03
N THR A 245 15.50 -16.23 0.34
CA THR A 245 16.34 -15.02 0.17
C THR A 245 16.32 -14.53 -1.28
N SER A 246 16.55 -15.41 -2.25
CA SER A 246 16.58 -15.03 -3.67
C SER A 246 15.21 -14.54 -4.17
N ILE A 247 14.11 -15.13 -3.70
CA ILE A 247 12.76 -14.63 -3.96
C ILE A 247 12.60 -13.21 -3.39
N GLY A 248 13.04 -13.01 -2.14
CA GLY A 248 13.02 -11.70 -1.48
C GLY A 248 13.82 -10.65 -2.25
N VAL A 249 15.02 -10.99 -2.75
CA VAL A 249 15.86 -10.11 -3.57
C VAL A 249 15.20 -9.76 -4.90
N ALA A 250 14.61 -10.73 -5.59
CA ALA A 250 13.94 -10.47 -6.86
C ALA A 250 12.74 -9.52 -6.71
N LEU A 251 11.90 -9.75 -5.67
CA LEU A 251 10.76 -8.86 -5.37
C LEU A 251 11.20 -7.49 -4.85
N ALA A 252 12.30 -7.42 -4.08
CA ALA A 252 12.90 -6.17 -3.66
C ALA A 252 13.36 -5.32 -4.84
N GLY A 253 13.99 -5.93 -5.84
CA GLY A 253 14.39 -5.27 -7.08
C GLY A 253 13.23 -4.54 -7.74
N THR A 254 12.06 -5.18 -7.83
CA THR A 254 10.82 -4.59 -8.34
C THR A 254 10.41 -3.34 -7.55
N LEU A 255 10.44 -3.38 -6.22
CA LEU A 255 10.02 -2.23 -5.41
C LEU A 255 11.02 -1.08 -5.47
N LEU A 256 12.32 -1.38 -5.46
CA LEU A 256 13.37 -0.36 -5.55
C LEU A 256 13.29 0.40 -6.87
N ILE A 257 13.17 -0.32 -8.00
CA ILE A 257 13.03 0.35 -9.31
C ILE A 257 11.70 1.11 -9.41
N SER A 258 10.62 0.60 -8.78
CA SER A 258 9.33 1.32 -8.71
C SER A 258 9.50 2.67 -8.00
N GLY A 259 10.22 2.69 -6.88
CA GLY A 259 10.52 3.91 -6.14
C GLY A 259 11.32 4.91 -6.96
N VAL A 260 12.35 4.47 -7.68
CA VAL A 260 13.15 5.33 -8.57
C VAL A 260 12.30 5.90 -9.71
N VAL A 261 11.48 5.07 -10.36
CA VAL A 261 10.62 5.50 -11.48
C VAL A 261 9.52 6.44 -11.02
N ALA A 262 8.99 6.27 -9.80
CA ALA A 262 8.00 7.17 -9.22
C ALA A 262 8.53 8.62 -9.10
N LEU A 263 9.83 8.81 -8.83
CA LEU A 263 10.45 10.15 -8.76
C LEU A 263 10.52 10.84 -10.14
N GLU A 264 10.52 10.06 -11.22
CA GLU A 264 10.60 10.55 -12.59
C GLU A 264 9.21 10.80 -13.22
N PHE A 265 8.13 10.53 -12.46
CA PHE A 265 6.75 10.65 -12.94
C PHE A 265 6.46 12.00 -13.59
N ASP A 266 6.82 13.12 -12.95
CA ASP A 266 6.53 14.47 -13.47
C ASP A 266 7.21 14.75 -14.81
N ARG A 267 8.38 14.16 -15.05
CA ARG A 267 9.09 14.33 -16.33
C ARG A 267 8.39 13.54 -17.43
N VAL A 268 7.94 12.33 -17.12
CA VAL A 268 7.23 11.45 -18.07
C VAL A 268 5.82 11.98 -18.36
N SER A 269 5.06 12.34 -17.33
CA SER A 269 3.68 12.81 -17.45
C SER A 269 3.54 14.09 -18.26
N ARG A 270 4.51 15.01 -18.17
CA ARG A 270 4.55 16.22 -19.01
C ARG A 270 4.76 15.94 -20.50
N ARG A 271 5.40 14.82 -20.86
CA ARG A 271 5.69 14.48 -22.27
C ARG A 271 4.55 13.74 -22.95
N ILE A 272 3.92 12.81 -22.25
CA ILE A 272 2.93 11.88 -22.85
C ILE A 272 1.52 12.03 -22.25
N GLY A 273 1.33 12.92 -21.28
CA GLY A 273 0.08 13.10 -20.55
C GLY A 273 -0.22 11.94 -19.59
N VAL A 274 -1.15 12.17 -18.66
CA VAL A 274 -1.49 11.19 -17.61
C VAL A 274 -2.05 9.88 -18.18
N VAL A 275 -2.92 9.96 -19.19
CA VAL A 275 -3.48 8.77 -19.87
C VAL A 275 -2.38 7.99 -20.60
N GLY A 276 -1.42 8.68 -21.21
CA GLY A 276 -0.25 8.05 -21.83
C GLY A 276 0.62 7.32 -20.80
N VAL A 277 0.78 7.87 -19.59
CA VAL A 277 1.47 7.18 -18.48
C VAL A 277 0.71 5.93 -18.04
N VAL A 278 -0.61 5.96 -17.95
CA VAL A 278 -1.42 4.76 -17.62
C VAL A 278 -1.26 3.67 -18.69
N ALA A 279 -1.28 4.05 -19.98
CA ALA A 279 -1.02 3.11 -21.07
C ALA A 279 0.41 2.54 -21.01
N LEU A 280 1.41 3.39 -20.74
CA LEU A 280 2.80 2.99 -20.55
C LEU A 280 2.96 2.02 -19.38
N HIS A 281 2.28 2.27 -18.25
CA HIS A 281 2.26 1.37 -17.09
C HIS A 281 1.81 -0.05 -17.49
N PHE A 282 0.65 -0.19 -18.14
CA PHE A 282 0.16 -1.50 -18.57
C PHE A 282 1.06 -2.13 -19.65
N GLY A 283 1.58 -1.35 -20.59
CA GLY A 283 2.49 -1.82 -21.63
C GLY A 283 3.78 -2.38 -21.05
N VAL A 284 4.43 -1.64 -20.14
CA VAL A 284 5.68 -2.06 -19.49
C VAL A 284 5.45 -3.28 -18.59
N MET A 285 4.36 -3.32 -17.81
CA MET A 285 4.04 -4.51 -17.01
C MET A 285 3.78 -5.73 -17.90
N SER A 286 3.08 -5.57 -19.02
CA SER A 286 2.81 -6.66 -19.96
C SER A 286 4.10 -7.23 -20.54
N VAL A 287 5.04 -6.37 -20.96
CA VAL A 287 6.38 -6.79 -21.42
C VAL A 287 7.15 -7.48 -20.30
N GLY A 288 7.12 -6.94 -19.08
CA GLY A 288 7.77 -7.55 -17.92
C GLY A 288 7.25 -8.95 -17.61
N TYR A 289 5.91 -9.15 -17.61
CA TYR A 289 5.32 -10.48 -17.42
C TYR A 289 5.59 -11.42 -18.58
N ALA A 290 5.64 -10.95 -19.82
CA ALA A 290 6.04 -11.77 -20.96
C ALA A 290 7.49 -12.27 -20.79
N ILE A 291 8.41 -11.41 -20.35
CA ILE A 291 9.79 -11.81 -20.03
C ILE A 291 9.80 -12.86 -18.92
N VAL A 292 9.04 -12.64 -17.83
CA VAL A 292 8.92 -13.62 -16.73
C VAL A 292 8.41 -14.97 -17.23
N ALA A 293 7.37 -14.97 -18.07
CA ALA A 293 6.75 -16.19 -18.57
C ALA A 293 7.66 -17.00 -19.52
N LEU A 294 8.49 -16.30 -20.29
CA LEU A 294 9.43 -16.91 -21.25
C LEU A 294 10.79 -17.25 -20.60
N ALA A 295 11.09 -16.68 -19.44
CA ALA A 295 12.36 -16.90 -18.76
C ALA A 295 12.42 -18.28 -18.09
N GLY A 296 13.42 -19.09 -18.49
CA GLY A 296 13.72 -20.38 -17.85
C GLY A 296 14.74 -20.32 -16.72
N THR A 297 15.21 -19.13 -16.33
CA THR A 297 16.29 -18.95 -15.34
C THR A 297 15.94 -17.87 -14.32
N TYR A 298 16.53 -17.96 -13.12
CA TYR A 298 16.36 -16.96 -12.07
C TYR A 298 16.65 -15.54 -12.56
N SER A 299 17.79 -15.33 -13.22
CA SER A 299 18.20 -14.00 -13.69
C SER A 299 17.24 -13.43 -14.73
N GLY A 300 16.73 -14.27 -15.64
CA GLY A 300 15.72 -13.86 -16.62
C GLY A 300 14.41 -13.44 -15.96
N ILE A 301 13.96 -14.21 -14.95
CA ILE A 301 12.75 -13.88 -14.18
C ILE A 301 12.97 -12.58 -13.38
N ALA A 302 14.09 -12.45 -12.66
CA ALA A 302 14.41 -11.27 -11.87
C ALA A 302 14.51 -10.00 -12.75
N PHE A 303 15.06 -10.13 -13.96
CA PHE A 303 15.06 -9.04 -14.94
C PHE A 303 13.63 -8.66 -15.37
N GLY A 304 12.79 -9.64 -15.72
CA GLY A 304 11.38 -9.40 -16.05
C GLY A 304 10.62 -8.74 -14.91
N LEU A 305 10.87 -9.15 -13.65
CA LEU A 305 10.30 -8.52 -12.46
C LEU A 305 10.77 -7.09 -12.22
N THR A 306 12.01 -6.77 -12.62
CA THR A 306 12.51 -5.39 -12.59
C THR A 306 11.79 -4.54 -13.64
N VAL A 307 11.55 -5.08 -14.83
CA VAL A 307 10.74 -4.41 -15.88
C VAL A 307 9.31 -4.18 -15.38
N VAL A 308 8.69 -5.16 -14.73
CA VAL A 308 7.37 -4.97 -14.08
C VAL A 308 7.40 -3.82 -13.07
N GLY A 309 8.49 -3.69 -12.30
CA GLY A 309 8.66 -2.61 -11.34
C GLY A 309 8.70 -1.21 -11.96
N VAL A 310 9.21 -1.08 -13.19
CA VAL A 310 9.16 0.21 -13.93
C VAL A 310 7.71 0.62 -14.18
N GLY A 311 6.85 -0.32 -14.59
CA GLY A 311 5.43 -0.05 -14.74
C GLY A 311 4.77 0.29 -13.40
N LEU A 312 5.07 -0.47 -12.34
CA LEU A 312 4.49 -0.28 -11.01
C LEU A 312 4.82 1.09 -10.41
N GLY A 313 6.03 1.61 -10.62
CA GLY A 313 6.43 2.94 -10.15
C GLY A 313 5.58 4.09 -10.69
N LEU A 314 5.01 3.93 -11.89
CA LEU A 314 4.12 4.91 -12.51
C LEU A 314 2.68 4.82 -12.01
N GLN A 315 2.27 3.68 -11.45
CA GLN A 315 0.87 3.37 -11.13
C GLN A 315 0.27 4.39 -10.15
N LEU A 316 0.86 4.51 -8.96
CA LEU A 316 0.33 5.35 -7.89
C LEU A 316 0.19 6.83 -8.29
N PRO A 317 1.25 7.51 -8.79
CA PRO A 317 1.13 8.92 -9.17
C PRO A 317 0.20 9.13 -10.39
N ALA A 318 0.16 8.20 -11.35
CA ALA A 318 -0.71 8.31 -12.51
C ALA A 318 -2.19 8.28 -12.12
N PHE A 319 -2.62 7.30 -11.32
CA PHE A 319 -4.03 7.19 -10.90
C PHE A 319 -4.45 8.33 -9.98
N ASN A 320 -3.59 8.77 -9.06
CA ASN A 320 -3.87 9.93 -8.22
C ASN A 320 -4.06 11.21 -9.05
N THR A 321 -3.14 11.47 -9.99
CA THR A 321 -3.21 12.64 -10.87
C THR A 321 -4.42 12.57 -11.80
N TRP A 322 -4.74 11.39 -12.33
CA TRP A 322 -5.87 11.21 -13.25
C TRP A 322 -7.21 11.46 -12.58
N THR A 323 -7.38 10.97 -11.34
CA THR A 323 -8.58 11.22 -10.54
C THR A 323 -8.69 12.69 -10.17
N ALA A 324 -7.62 13.30 -9.67
CA ALA A 324 -7.62 14.71 -9.29
C ALA A 324 -7.93 15.65 -10.47
N ALA A 325 -7.42 15.34 -11.68
CA ALA A 325 -7.69 16.10 -12.89
C ALA A 325 -9.11 15.86 -13.47
N SER A 326 -9.85 14.86 -12.99
CA SER A 326 -11.18 14.49 -13.50
C SER A 326 -12.32 14.98 -12.63
N VAL A 327 -12.04 15.70 -11.55
CA VAL A 327 -13.02 16.13 -10.55
C VAL A 327 -12.85 17.64 -10.30
N PRO A 328 -13.95 18.40 -10.11
CA PRO A 328 -13.88 19.82 -9.78
C PRO A 328 -13.02 20.11 -8.54
N ASP A 329 -12.49 21.34 -8.48
CA ASP A 329 -11.81 21.84 -7.29
C ASP A 329 -12.73 21.68 -6.05
N GLY A 330 -12.16 21.44 -4.87
CA GLY A 330 -12.91 21.15 -3.63
C GLY A 330 -13.41 19.70 -3.46
N LEU A 331 -13.60 18.93 -4.54
CA LEU A 331 -13.97 17.51 -4.46
C LEU A 331 -12.78 16.54 -4.63
N ARG A 332 -11.62 17.04 -5.07
CA ARG A 332 -10.39 16.25 -5.30
C ARG A 332 -9.99 15.39 -4.10
N GLY A 333 -9.99 15.95 -2.89
CA GLY A 333 -9.61 15.23 -1.67
C GLY A 333 -10.51 14.03 -1.40
N ARG A 334 -11.83 14.15 -1.64
CA ARG A 334 -12.79 13.05 -1.46
C ARG A 334 -12.63 11.99 -2.54
N ALA A 335 -12.43 12.41 -3.79
CA ALA A 335 -12.21 11.49 -4.90
C ALA A 335 -10.90 10.69 -4.76
N LEU A 336 -9.83 11.33 -4.25
CA LEU A 336 -8.59 10.64 -3.88
C LEU A 336 -8.81 9.67 -2.71
N GLY A 337 -9.66 10.02 -1.73
CA GLY A 337 -10.06 9.11 -0.66
C GLY A 337 -10.89 7.91 -1.12
N TRP A 338 -11.53 7.98 -2.29
CA TRP A 338 -12.20 6.82 -2.90
C TRP A 338 -11.23 5.89 -3.64
N LEU A 339 -9.99 6.33 -3.94
CA LEU A 339 -8.96 5.50 -4.56
C LEU A 339 -8.23 4.61 -3.55
N THR A 340 -8.15 5.02 -2.27
CA THR A 340 -7.39 4.32 -1.21
C THR A 340 -8.16 3.15 -0.61
#